data_AF-A0AA39WZH5-F1
#
_entry.id   AF-A0AA39WZH5-F1
#
_cell.length_a   1.000
_cell.length_b   1.000
_cell.length_c   1.000
_cell.angle_alpha   90.00
_cell.angle_beta   90.00
_cell.angle_gamma   90.00
#
_symmetry.space_group_name_H-M   'P 1'
#
loop_
_entity.id
_entity.type
_entity.pdbx_description
1 polymer ?
#
loop_
_entity_poly.entity_id
_entity_poly.type
_entity_poly.pdbx_seq_one_letter_code
_entity_poly.pdbx_strand_id
1 'polypeptide(L)' 'MKPSQLLVFAIFSMDMVQGVSLQQCQIACRSGEEAMYKICRQFPQPALRAGCWTSAVGLKYMNRVKMCESACFYLTGG' A
#
# COMPACT_ATOMS: atom_id res chain seq x y z
N MET A 1 14.48 -3.71 -42.00
CA MET A 1 14.12 -4.58 -40.87
C MET A 1 14.27 -3.74 -39.59
N LYS A 2 13.18 -3.50 -38.85
CA LYS A 2 13.09 -2.46 -37.80
C LYS A 2 13.32 -3.08 -36.40
N PRO A 3 14.35 -2.70 -35.63
CA PRO A 3 14.69 -3.33 -34.34
C PRO A 3 13.97 -2.71 -33.12
N SER A 4 12.74 -2.22 -33.27
CA SER A 4 12.10 -1.36 -32.24
C SER A 4 11.07 -2.07 -31.34
N GLN A 5 10.89 -3.38 -31.46
CA GLN A 5 9.77 -4.09 -30.79
C GLN A 5 10.19 -4.99 -29.62
N LEU A 6 11.50 -5.24 -29.40
CA LEU A 6 11.94 -6.14 -28.33
C LEU A 6 12.08 -5.49 -26.95
N LEU A 7 12.09 -4.15 -26.83
CA LEU A 7 12.28 -3.47 -25.54
C LEU A 7 10.99 -3.18 -24.77
N VAL A 8 9.81 -3.38 -25.37
CA VAL A 8 8.53 -3.10 -24.70
C VAL A 8 8.10 -4.25 -23.78
N PHE A 9 8.59 -5.48 -24.01
CA PHE A 9 8.20 -6.66 -23.25
C PHE A 9 9.02 -6.91 -21.98
N ALA A 10 10.07 -6.13 -21.70
CA ALA A 10 10.96 -6.35 -20.55
C ALA A 10 10.61 -5.54 -19.28
N ILE A 11 9.57 -4.69 -19.30
CA ILE A 11 9.22 -3.82 -18.15
C ILE A 11 7.95 -4.28 -17.41
N PHE A 12 7.33 -5.40 -17.83
CA PHE A 12 6.01 -5.84 -17.33
C PHE A 12 6.02 -7.13 -16.50
N SER A 13 7.16 -7.52 -15.91
CA SER A 13 7.28 -8.83 -15.22
C SER A 13 7.90 -8.79 -13.82
N MET A 14 7.89 -7.63 -13.15
CA MET A 14 8.17 -7.56 -11.70
C MET A 14 7.05 -6.82 -10.96
N ASP A 15 5.78 -7.11 -11.25
CA ASP A 15 4.75 -6.86 -10.24
C ASP A 15 4.80 -8.06 -9.29
N MET A 16 5.73 -7.93 -8.36
CA MET A 16 5.93 -8.89 -7.30
C MET A 16 4.58 -9.20 -6.65
N VAL A 17 4.48 -10.43 -6.16
CA VAL A 17 3.70 -10.77 -4.96
C VAL A 17 4.28 -9.93 -3.80
N GLN A 18 4.02 -8.62 -3.82
CA GLN A 18 4.54 -7.62 -2.90
C GLN A 18 3.44 -7.32 -1.90
N GLY A 19 3.42 -8.11 -0.82
CA GLY A 19 2.74 -7.66 0.39
C GLY A 19 3.23 -6.26 0.75
N VAL A 20 2.30 -5.40 1.14
CA VAL A 20 2.59 -4.02 1.58
C VAL A 20 3.66 -4.07 2.68
N SER A 21 4.78 -3.38 2.46
CA SER A 21 5.82 -3.27 3.48
C SER A 21 5.45 -2.24 4.56
N LEU A 22 6.00 -2.42 5.77
CA LEU A 22 5.78 -1.49 6.90
C LEU A 22 6.11 -0.04 6.51
N GLN A 23 7.24 0.18 5.84
CA GLN A 23 7.64 1.52 5.39
C GLN A 23 6.66 2.11 4.37
N GLN A 24 6.18 1.33 3.39
CA GLN A 24 5.18 1.82 2.43
C GLN A 24 3.87 2.23 3.12
N CYS A 25 3.44 1.45 4.11
CA CYS A 25 2.26 1.78 4.89
C CYS A 25 2.47 3.07 5.71
N GLN A 26 3.62 3.24 6.37
CA GLN A 26 3.93 4.46 7.14
C GLN A 26 4.03 5.71 6.25
N ILE A 27 4.64 5.58 5.07
CA ILE A 27 4.70 6.68 4.09
C ILE A 27 3.28 7.06 3.66
N ALA A 28 2.44 6.08 3.35
CA ALA A 28 1.05 6.33 3.00
C ALA A 28 0.25 7.00 4.13
N CYS A 29 0.49 6.61 5.38
CA CYS A 29 -0.10 7.28 6.54
C CYS A 29 0.26 8.77 6.61
N ARG A 30 1.50 9.13 6.27
CA ARG A 30 1.98 10.52 6.22
C ARG A 30 1.46 11.28 4.99
N SER A 31 1.22 10.57 3.89
CA SER A 31 0.66 11.12 2.67
C SER A 31 -0.86 11.35 2.74
N GLY A 32 -1.55 10.75 3.72
CA GLY A 32 -2.97 10.98 3.99
C GLY A 32 -3.89 9.85 3.53
N GLU A 33 -5.19 10.08 3.67
CA GLU A 33 -6.26 9.09 3.44
C GLU A 33 -6.19 8.46 2.03
N GLU A 34 -6.03 9.26 0.98
CA GLU A 34 -5.99 8.78 -0.40
C GLU A 34 -4.83 7.83 -0.68
N ALA A 35 -3.67 8.10 -0.08
CA ALA A 35 -2.51 7.23 -0.21
C ALA A 35 -2.74 5.91 0.53
N MET A 36 -3.33 5.96 1.73
CA MET A 36 -3.71 4.74 2.44
C MET A 36 -4.73 3.90 1.68
N TYR A 37 -5.75 4.49 1.04
CA TYR A 37 -6.69 3.71 0.24
C TYR A 37 -6.05 3.00 -0.96
N LYS A 38 -4.98 3.55 -1.52
CA LYS A 38 -4.21 2.89 -2.58
C LYS A 38 -3.45 1.69 -2.01
N ILE A 39 -2.77 1.87 -0.87
CA ILE A 39 -2.07 0.79 -0.16
C ILE A 39 -3.03 -0.30 0.31
N CYS A 40 -4.20 0.04 0.85
CA CYS A 40 -5.16 -0.94 1.35
C CYS A 40 -5.60 -1.93 0.27
N ARG A 41 -5.68 -1.51 -0.99
CA ARG A 41 -6.01 -2.38 -2.12
C ARG A 41 -4.92 -3.40 -2.45
N GLN A 42 -3.68 -3.15 -2.07
CA GLN A 42 -2.54 -4.04 -2.32
C GLN A 42 -2.44 -5.20 -1.32
N PHE A 43 -3.13 -5.14 -0.18
CA PHE A 43 -3.14 -6.27 0.75
C PHE A 43 -3.83 -7.49 0.13
N PRO A 44 -3.18 -8.68 0.10
CA PRO A 44 -3.76 -9.87 -0.51
C PRO A 44 -4.88 -10.49 0.33
N GLN A 45 -4.83 -10.33 1.66
CA GLN A 45 -5.84 -10.89 2.57
C GLN A 45 -7.00 -9.91 2.78
N PRO A 46 -8.27 -10.35 2.65
CA PRO A 46 -9.43 -9.48 2.82
C PRO A 46 -9.56 -8.93 4.25
N ALA A 47 -9.16 -9.70 5.27
CA ALA A 47 -9.18 -9.25 6.66
C ALA A 47 -8.19 -8.09 6.90
N LEU A 48 -6.95 -8.21 6.41
CA LEU A 48 -5.94 -7.15 6.49
C LEU A 48 -6.37 -5.92 5.68
N ARG A 49 -6.96 -6.14 4.50
CA ARG A 49 -7.55 -5.07 3.70
C ARG A 49 -8.58 -4.30 4.52
N ALA A 50 -9.58 -4.96 5.10
CA ALA A 50 -10.60 -4.32 5.93
C ALA A 50 -10.02 -3.53 7.13
N GLY A 51 -9.01 -4.09 7.81
CA GLY A 51 -8.29 -3.38 8.88
C GLY A 51 -7.56 -2.12 8.39
N CYS A 52 -6.95 -2.20 7.20
CA CYS A 52 -6.32 -1.06 6.55
C CYS A 52 -7.34 0.04 6.21
N TRP A 53 -8.50 -0.31 5.63
CA TRP A 53 -9.57 0.66 5.33
C TRP A 53 -10.06 1.37 6.60
N THR A 54 -10.21 0.65 7.70
CA THR A 54 -10.59 1.23 9.00
C THR A 54 -9.54 2.24 9.48
N SER A 55 -8.26 1.95 9.26
CA SER A 55 -7.16 2.86 9.60
C SER A 55 -7.14 4.11 8.71
N ALA A 56 -7.44 3.97 7.41
CA ALA A 56 -7.57 5.07 6.47
C ALA A 56 -8.75 6.00 6.85
N VAL A 57 -9.87 5.42 7.27
CA VAL A 57 -11.02 6.18 7.80
C VAL A 57 -10.66 6.89 9.11
N GLY A 58 -9.92 6.23 10.01
CA GLY A 58 -9.42 6.85 11.25
C GLY A 58 -8.50 8.05 11.00
N LEU A 59 -7.70 8.01 9.93
CA LEU A 59 -6.90 9.16 9.47
C LEU A 59 -7.77 10.34 9.07
N LYS A 60 -8.86 10.10 8.34
CA LYS A 60 -9.79 11.15 7.89
C LYS A 60 -10.39 11.94 9.06
N TYR A 61 -10.85 11.23 10.09
CA TYR A 61 -11.60 11.86 11.18
C TYR A 61 -10.73 12.40 12.31
N MET A 62 -9.56 11.80 12.56
CA MET A 62 -8.74 12.17 13.71
C MET A 62 -7.37 12.77 13.35
N ASN A 63 -7.01 12.80 12.06
CA ASN A 63 -5.71 13.27 11.56
C ASN A 63 -4.51 12.70 12.34
N ARG A 64 -4.64 11.48 12.87
CA ARG A 64 -3.65 10.85 13.73
C ARG A 64 -2.74 9.94 12.92
N VAL A 65 -1.75 10.55 12.27
CA VAL A 65 -0.70 9.83 11.53
C VAL A 65 -0.04 8.75 12.40
N LYS A 66 0.26 9.04 13.67
CA LYS A 66 0.86 8.06 14.61
C LYS A 66 -0.01 6.82 14.84
N MET A 67 -1.34 6.99 14.87
CA MET A 67 -2.26 5.86 15.03
C MET A 67 -2.26 4.99 13.76
N CYS A 68 -2.24 5.62 12.60
CA CYS A 68 -2.10 4.90 11.33
C CYS A 68 -0.76 4.15 11.23
N GLU A 69 0.35 4.80 11.60
CA GLU A 69 1.66 4.15 11.63
C GLU A 69 1.68 2.95 12.57
N SER A 70 1.02 3.04 13.73
CA SER A 70 0.87 1.89 14.65
C SER A 70 0.04 0.77 14.04
N ALA A 71 -1.03 1.08 13.31
CA ALA A 71 -1.84 0.09 12.61
C ALA A 71 -1.05 -0.62 11.51
N CYS A 72 -0.11 0.06 10.86
CA CYS A 72 0.79 -0.56 9.89
C CYS A 72 1.60 -1.72 10.48
N PHE A 73 2.11 -1.60 11.71
CA PHE A 73 2.80 -2.70 12.37
C PHE A 73 1.91 -3.94 12.51
N TYR A 74 0.66 -3.75 12.91
CA TYR A 74 -0.32 -4.84 13.00
C TYR A 74 -0.68 -5.44 11.63
N LEU A 75 -0.77 -4.62 10.59
CA LEU A 75 -1.18 -5.03 9.25
C LEU A 75 -0.07 -5.76 8.48
N THR A 76 1.18 -5.38 8.71
CA THR A 76 2.34 -5.96 8.01
C THR A 76 3.06 -7.03 8.84
N GLY A 77 2.63 -7.29 10.08
CA GLY A 77 3.23 -8.29 10.95
C GLY A 77 4.65 -7.95 11.39
N GLY A 78 4.90 -6.66 11.66
CA GLY A 78 6.21 -6.15 12.10
C GLY A 78 6.62 -6.58 13.50
#